data_AF-A0A8S9XGV3-F1
#
_entry.id   AF-A0A8S9XGV3-F1
#
_cell.length_a   1.000
_cell.length_b   1.000
_cell.length_c   1.000
_cell.angle_alpha   90.00
_cell.angle_beta   90.00
_cell.angle_gamma   90.00
#
_symmetry.space_group_name_H-M   'P 1'
#
loop_
_entity.id
_entity.type
_entity.pdbx_description
1 polymer ?
#
loop_
_entity_poly.entity_id
_entity_poly.type
_entity_poly.pdbx_seq_one_letter_code
_entity_poly.pdbx_strand_id
1 'polypeptide(L)'
;MPLEDATHWIGQCFSLASDWEVPAESIRIQQVVNLYKNNGDRFAEEVVSTVNNKTKLGTELLVIVGQRMKTLMVNSSHLLGNSMAHLSPALSNWIQEQEESKDLSELKDVIQLSALVVSLLPESIPDHKFASLLLEAIQPLAA
;
A
#
# COMPACT_ATOMS: atom_id res chain seq x y z
N MET A 1 -18.69 6.07 -1.45
CA MET A 1 -19.01 7.08 -0.41
C MET A 1 -18.41 8.40 -0.86
N PRO A 2 -19.17 9.51 -0.83
CA PRO A 2 -18.65 10.85 -1.09
C PRO A 2 -17.45 11.21 -0.20
N LEU A 3 -16.52 12.02 -0.71
CA LEU A 3 -15.31 12.45 0.02
C LEU A 3 -15.66 13.25 1.29
N GLU A 4 -16.69 14.09 1.21
CA GLU A 4 -17.16 14.91 2.34
C GLU A 4 -17.59 14.04 3.53
N ASP A 5 -18.26 12.92 3.26
CA ASP A 5 -18.66 11.96 4.29
C ASP A 5 -17.43 11.29 4.92
N ALA A 6 -16.43 10.92 4.13
CA ALA A 6 -15.21 10.31 4.63
C ALA A 6 -14.41 11.25 5.54
N THR A 7 -14.29 12.53 5.16
CA THR A 7 -13.63 13.56 5.99
C THR A 7 -14.42 13.85 7.27
N HIS A 8 -15.76 13.85 7.20
CA HIS A 8 -16.60 14.00 8.38
C HIS A 8 -16.38 12.84 9.37
N TRP A 9 -16.49 11.59 8.91
CA TRP A 9 -16.37 10.42 9.77
C TRP A 9 -14.98 10.26 10.37
N ILE A 10 -13.91 10.53 9.61
CA ILE A 10 -12.56 10.48 10.19
C ILE A 10 -12.37 11.57 11.25
N GLY A 11 -12.95 12.77 11.05
CA GLY A 11 -12.99 13.83 12.06
C GLY A 11 -13.68 13.38 13.35
N GLN A 12 -14.81 12.67 13.24
CA GLN A 12 -15.50 12.07 14.39
C GLN A 12 -14.61 11.04 15.11
N CYS A 13 -13.89 10.19 14.37
CA CYS A 13 -12.96 9.23 14.98
C CYS A 13 -11.84 9.92 15.77
N PHE A 14 -11.27 11.01 15.26
CA PHE A 14 -10.25 11.77 15.99
C PHE A 14 -10.82 12.49 17.21
N SER A 15 -12.02 13.07 17.11
CA SER A 15 -12.71 13.68 18.25
C SER A 15 -12.92 12.64 19.35
N LEU A 16 -13.46 11.47 19.00
CA LEU A 16 -13.73 10.40 19.96
C LEU A 16 -12.45 9.86 20.61
N ALA A 17 -11.37 9.71 19.83
CA ALA A 17 -10.08 9.30 20.37
C ALA A 17 -9.52 10.33 21.35
N SER A 18 -9.72 11.63 21.08
CA SER A 18 -9.36 12.70 22.00
C SER A 18 -10.19 12.63 23.27
N ASP A 19 -11.51 12.48 23.15
CA ASP A 19 -12.44 12.41 24.29
C ASP A 19 -12.16 11.21 25.20
N TRP A 20 -11.63 10.13 24.64
CA TRP A 20 -11.29 8.89 25.36
C TRP A 20 -9.81 8.75 25.69
N GLU A 21 -8.99 9.78 25.43
CA GLU A 21 -7.54 9.75 25.65
C GLU A 21 -6.82 8.57 24.94
N VAL A 22 -7.36 8.11 23.81
CA VAL A 22 -6.78 7.04 23.00
C VAL A 22 -5.76 7.63 22.02
N PRO A 23 -4.56 7.05 21.87
CA PRO A 23 -3.58 7.52 20.90
C PRO A 23 -4.12 7.52 19.46
N ALA A 24 -4.18 8.71 18.86
CA ALA A 24 -4.63 8.94 17.49
C ALA A 24 -3.72 8.31 16.41
N GLU A 25 -2.55 7.80 16.79
CA GLU A 25 -1.58 7.23 15.86
C GLU A 25 -2.13 6.03 15.10
N SER A 26 -2.82 5.12 15.78
CA SER A 26 -3.45 3.96 15.14
C SER A 26 -4.52 4.38 14.14
N ILE A 27 -5.26 5.45 14.43
CA ILE A 27 -6.29 6.01 13.52
C ILE A 27 -5.63 6.58 12.27
N ARG A 28 -4.52 7.36 12.41
CA ARG A 28 -3.78 7.90 11.26
C ARG A 28 -3.24 6.79 10.36
N ILE A 29 -2.65 5.75 10.92
CA ILE A 29 -2.15 4.60 10.14
C ILE A 29 -3.30 3.95 9.37
N GLN A 30 -4.41 3.65 10.06
CA GLN A 30 -5.56 3.01 9.43
C GLN A 30 -6.24 3.91 8.39
N GLN A 31 -6.23 5.23 8.57
CA GLN A 31 -6.71 6.17 7.56
C GLN A 31 -5.89 6.04 6.27
N VAL A 32 -4.57 6.09 6.35
CA VAL A 32 -3.68 5.96 5.18
C VAL A 32 -3.85 4.60 4.51
N VAL A 33 -3.83 3.51 5.29
CA VAL A 33 -4.00 2.14 4.79
C VAL A 33 -5.34 1.99 4.06
N ASN A 34 -6.43 2.50 4.64
CA ASN A 34 -7.74 2.42 4.00
C ASN A 34 -7.82 3.29 2.74
N LEU A 35 -7.17 4.45 2.69
CA LEU A 35 -7.14 5.26 1.47
C LEU A 35 -6.43 4.52 0.34
N TYR A 36 -5.23 3.94 0.58
CA TYR A 36 -4.57 3.11 -0.43
C TYR A 36 -5.38 1.84 -0.75
N LYS A 37 -6.02 1.18 0.23
CA LYS A 37 -6.85 0.00 -0.05
C LYS A 37 -8.01 0.28 -1.02
N ASN A 38 -8.49 1.52 -1.09
CA ASN A 38 -9.59 1.95 -1.97
C ASN A 38 -9.11 2.88 -3.12
N ASN A 39 -7.84 2.78 -3.53
CA ASN A 39 -7.26 3.58 -4.63
C ASN A 39 -7.33 5.11 -4.46
N GLY A 40 -7.42 5.58 -3.21
CA GLY A 40 -7.43 6.99 -2.83
C GLY A 40 -6.03 7.59 -2.63
N ASP A 41 -5.07 7.23 -3.48
CA ASP A 41 -3.63 7.43 -3.27
C ASP A 41 -3.27 8.90 -3.05
N ARG A 42 -3.85 9.82 -3.83
CA ARG A 42 -3.63 11.27 -3.67
C ARG A 42 -4.00 11.78 -2.29
N PHE A 43 -5.13 11.32 -1.74
CA PHE A 43 -5.55 11.69 -0.39
C PHE A 43 -4.69 11.00 0.66
N ALA A 44 -4.23 9.77 0.39
CA ALA A 44 -3.36 9.05 1.29
C ALA A 44 -2.02 9.77 1.45
N GLU A 45 -1.43 10.25 0.36
CA GLU A 45 -0.16 10.97 0.33
C GLU A 45 -0.16 12.23 1.22
N GLU A 46 -1.27 12.97 1.25
CA GLU A 46 -1.44 14.13 2.12
C GLU A 46 -1.33 13.75 3.61
N VAL A 47 -1.83 12.57 3.97
CA VAL A 47 -1.92 12.09 5.36
C VAL A 47 -0.65 11.34 5.79
N VAL A 48 0.07 10.68 4.86
CA VAL A 48 1.30 9.89 5.15
C VAL A 48 2.30 10.68 5.99
N SER A 49 2.47 11.98 5.71
CA SER A 49 3.40 12.85 6.43
C SER A 49 3.10 12.94 7.93
N THR A 50 1.81 12.87 8.31
CA THR A 50 1.31 13.02 9.69
C THR A 50 1.48 11.78 10.57
N VAL A 51 1.79 10.62 9.97
CA VAL A 51 2.03 9.36 10.68
C VAL A 51 3.42 9.37 11.31
N ASN A 52 3.55 9.04 12.59
CA ASN A 52 4.84 9.00 13.28
C ASN A 52 5.53 7.65 13.10
N ASN A 53 4.78 6.55 13.22
CA ASN A 53 5.33 5.20 13.07
C ASN A 53 5.42 4.80 11.60
N LYS A 54 6.45 5.33 10.92
CA LYS A 54 6.71 5.07 9.49
C LYS A 54 6.95 3.60 9.20
N THR A 55 7.64 2.88 10.08
CA THR A 55 7.90 1.45 9.93
C THR A 55 6.62 0.64 9.89
N LYS A 56 5.73 0.84 10.87
CA LYS A 56 4.43 0.14 10.89
C LYS A 56 3.60 0.47 9.66
N LEU A 57 3.57 1.74 9.26
CA LEU A 57 2.87 2.15 8.05
C LEU A 57 3.45 1.45 6.81
N GLY A 58 4.77 1.43 6.65
CA GLY A 58 5.44 0.77 5.53
C GLY A 58 5.08 -0.72 5.44
N THR A 59 5.09 -1.45 6.56
CA THR A 59 4.75 -2.89 6.58
C THR A 59 3.29 -3.12 6.19
N GLU A 60 2.36 -2.29 6.67
CA GLU A 60 0.94 -2.38 6.28
C GLU A 60 0.74 -2.06 4.79
N LEU A 61 1.42 -1.02 4.28
CA LEU A 61 1.33 -0.63 2.87
C LEU A 61 2.00 -1.64 1.93
N LEU A 62 3.03 -2.37 2.38
CA LEU A 62 3.63 -3.46 1.61
C LEU A 62 2.59 -4.54 1.28
N VAL A 63 1.71 -4.88 2.23
CA VAL A 63 0.60 -5.81 1.99
C VAL A 63 -0.32 -5.26 0.90
N ILE A 64 -0.65 -3.97 0.92
CA ILE A 64 -1.49 -3.33 -0.10
C ILE A 64 -0.84 -3.38 -1.49
N VAL A 65 0.48 -3.18 -1.60
CA VAL A 65 1.22 -3.37 -2.86
C VAL A 65 1.01 -4.80 -3.38
N GLY A 66 1.19 -5.79 -2.51
CA GLY A 66 1.01 -7.20 -2.86
C GLY A 66 -0.42 -7.51 -3.34
N GLN A 67 -1.43 -6.98 -2.65
CA GLN A 67 -2.84 -7.17 -3.03
C GLN A 67 -3.16 -6.59 -4.40
N ARG A 68 -2.69 -5.35 -4.67
CA ARG A 68 -2.87 -4.70 -5.98
C ARG A 68 -2.13 -5.45 -7.08
N MET A 69 -0.91 -5.93 -6.81
CA MET A 69 -0.15 -6.74 -7.75
C MET A 69 -0.87 -8.05 -8.09
N LYS A 70 -1.45 -8.73 -7.09
CA LYS A 70 -2.23 -9.94 -7.32
C LYS A 70 -3.41 -9.67 -8.24
N THR A 71 -4.19 -8.63 -7.95
CA THR A 71 -5.34 -8.25 -8.79
C THR A 71 -4.90 -7.90 -10.22
N LEU A 72 -3.81 -7.15 -10.38
CA LEU A 72 -3.24 -6.84 -11.69
C LEU A 72 -2.86 -8.10 -12.46
N MET A 73 -2.19 -9.05 -11.80
CA MET A 73 -1.79 -10.32 -12.40
C MET A 73 -2.99 -11.17 -12.81
N VAL A 74 -4.01 -11.29 -11.95
CA VAL A 74 -5.23 -12.07 -12.27
C VAL A 74 -5.98 -11.46 -13.47
N ASN A 75 -6.04 -10.13 -13.54
CA ASN A 75 -6.87 -9.43 -14.54
C ASN A 75 -6.12 -9.05 -15.83
N SER A 76 -4.80 -9.16 -15.88
CA SER A 76 -3.99 -8.77 -17.05
C SER A 76 -3.19 -9.94 -17.60
N SER A 77 -3.70 -10.57 -18.65
CA SER A 77 -3.05 -11.68 -19.35
C SER A 77 -1.64 -11.35 -19.87
N HIS A 78 -1.41 -10.09 -20.26
CA HIS A 78 -0.08 -9.62 -20.71
C HIS A 78 0.92 -9.46 -19.56
N LEU A 79 0.47 -9.03 -18.37
CA LEU A 79 1.35 -8.90 -17.21
C LEU A 79 1.76 -10.28 -16.67
N LEU A 80 0.89 -11.29 -16.70
CA LEU A 80 1.28 -12.64 -16.28
C LEU A 80 2.51 -13.16 -17.06
N GLY A 81 2.53 -12.98 -18.38
CA GLY A 81 3.64 -13.44 -19.23
C GLY A 81 4.95 -12.71 -18.95
N ASN A 82 4.93 -11.38 -18.91
CA ASN A 82 6.14 -10.57 -18.75
C ASN A 82 6.60 -10.47 -17.29
N SER A 83 5.68 -10.38 -16.32
CA SER A 83 5.99 -10.27 -14.89
C SER A 83 6.55 -11.55 -14.31
N MET A 84 6.05 -12.73 -14.71
CA MET A 84 6.58 -14.00 -14.20
C MET A 84 8.02 -14.27 -14.68
N ALA A 85 8.45 -13.69 -15.81
CA ALA A 85 9.81 -13.82 -16.29
C ALA A 85 10.82 -12.97 -15.50
N HIS A 86 10.37 -11.86 -14.89
CA HIS A 86 11.22 -10.92 -14.15
C HIS A 86 11.14 -11.09 -12.63
N LEU A 87 10.05 -11.67 -12.11
CA LEU A 87 9.88 -11.91 -10.67
C LEU A 87 10.62 -13.18 -10.25
N SER A 88 11.33 -13.09 -9.11
CA SER A 88 11.84 -14.31 -8.47
C SER A 88 10.69 -15.22 -8.03
N PRO A 89 10.87 -16.55 -7.97
CA PRO A 89 9.83 -17.47 -7.50
C PRO A 89 9.28 -17.12 -6.12
N ALA A 90 10.14 -16.61 -5.22
CA ALA A 90 9.74 -16.18 -3.89
C ALA A 90 8.77 -14.98 -3.94
N LEU A 91 9.05 -13.96 -4.76
CA LEU A 91 8.17 -12.80 -4.92
C LEU A 91 6.85 -13.22 -5.59
N SER A 92 6.91 -14.04 -6.63
CA SER A 92 5.71 -14.51 -7.32
C SER A 92 4.80 -15.29 -6.38
N ASN A 93 5.35 -16.23 -5.60
CA ASN A 93 4.56 -16.99 -4.62
C ASN A 93 3.96 -16.07 -3.56
N TRP A 94 4.74 -15.14 -3.01
CA TRP A 94 4.24 -14.19 -2.01
C TRP A 94 3.09 -13.33 -2.54
N ILE A 95 3.16 -12.86 -3.80
CA ILE A 95 2.06 -12.11 -4.45
C ILE A 95 0.83 -13.00 -4.61
N GLN A 96 1.00 -14.25 -5.07
CA GLN A 96 -0.13 -15.17 -5.26
C GLN A 96 -0.85 -15.52 -3.95
N GLU A 97 -0.13 -15.49 -2.81
CA GLU A 97 -0.69 -15.70 -1.48
C GLU A 97 -1.47 -14.50 -0.93
N GLN A 98 -1.38 -13.32 -1.55
CA GLN A 98 -2.12 -12.13 -1.10
C GLN A 98 -3.63 -12.26 -1.32
N GLU A 99 -4.42 -11.38 -0.71
CA GLU A 99 -5.80 -11.18 -1.11
C GLU A 99 -5.88 -10.32 -2.38
N GLU A 100 -6.94 -10.46 -3.17
CA GLU A 100 -7.18 -9.52 -4.27
C GLU A 100 -7.69 -8.18 -3.70
N SER A 101 -7.15 -7.07 -4.21
CA SER A 101 -7.75 -5.75 -4.01
C SER A 101 -9.18 -5.70 -4.58
N LYS A 102 -10.04 -4.89 -3.97
CA LYS A 102 -11.43 -4.73 -4.42
C LYS A 102 -11.53 -4.15 -5.83
N ASP A 103 -10.66 -3.18 -6.12
CA ASP A 103 -10.63 -2.45 -7.37
C ASP A 103 -9.29 -2.67 -8.07
N LEU A 104 -9.31 -2.67 -9.40
CA LEU A 104 -8.11 -2.71 -10.23
C LEU A 104 -7.37 -1.37 -10.12
N SER A 105 -6.08 -1.40 -9.80
CA SER A 105 -5.21 -0.23 -9.79
C SER A 105 -4.38 -0.16 -11.07
N GLU A 106 -3.94 1.03 -11.48
CA GLU A 106 -2.97 1.14 -12.56
C GLU A 106 -1.59 0.68 -12.09
N LEU A 107 -0.80 0.06 -12.98
CA LEU A 107 0.56 -0.39 -12.64
C LEU A 107 1.44 0.76 -12.15
N LYS A 108 1.28 1.96 -12.70
CA LYS A 108 1.99 3.16 -12.26
C LYS A 108 1.75 3.49 -10.79
N ASP A 109 0.50 3.38 -10.33
CA ASP A 109 0.13 3.66 -8.95
C ASP A 109 0.72 2.60 -8.00
N VAL A 110 0.77 1.34 -8.45
CA VAL A 110 1.41 0.26 -7.67
C VAL A 110 2.92 0.47 -7.53
N ILE A 111 3.60 0.92 -8.60
CA ILE A 111 5.03 1.26 -8.56
C ILE A 111 5.27 2.45 -7.61
N GLN A 112 4.44 3.49 -7.69
CA GLN A 112 4.54 4.66 -6.82
C GLN A 112 4.33 4.29 -5.35
N LEU A 113 3.33 3.47 -5.04
CA LEU A 113 3.10 2.95 -3.69
C LEU A 113 4.27 2.07 -3.22
N SER A 114 4.83 1.22 -4.09
CA SER A 114 5.99 0.39 -3.74
C SER A 114 7.23 1.24 -3.44
N ALA A 115 7.48 2.30 -4.20
CA ALA A 115 8.56 3.25 -3.93
C ALA A 115 8.35 3.99 -2.60
N LEU A 116 7.11 4.37 -2.28
CA LEU A 116 6.77 4.95 -0.99
C LEU A 116 7.07 3.96 0.15
N VAL A 117 6.68 2.69 0.03
CA VAL A 117 6.95 1.65 1.04
C VAL A 117 8.45 1.54 1.32
N VAL A 118 9.28 1.49 0.29
CA VAL A 118 10.75 1.45 0.45
C VAL A 118 11.26 2.67 1.22
N SER A 119 10.72 3.87 0.93
CA SER A 119 11.11 5.10 1.64
C SER A 119 10.66 5.16 3.11
N LEU A 120 9.61 4.43 3.48
CA LEU A 120 9.06 4.40 4.84
C LEU A 120 9.76 3.37 5.75
N LEU A 121 10.28 2.29 5.17
CA LEU A 121 10.88 1.19 5.90
C LEU A 121 12.37 1.44 6.17
N PRO A 122 12.86 1.29 7.42
CA PRO A 122 14.29 1.36 7.72
C PRO A 122 15.08 0.24 7.04
N GLU A 123 16.28 0.52 6.53
CA GLU A 123 17.15 -0.49 5.90
C GLU A 123 17.52 -1.66 6.82
N SER A 124 17.42 -1.48 8.14
CA SER A 124 17.77 -2.48 9.14
C SER A 124 16.78 -3.65 9.24
N ILE A 125 15.57 -3.53 8.69
CA ILE A 125 14.53 -4.56 8.81
C ILE A 125 14.40 -5.40 7.52
N PRO A 126 14.07 -6.70 7.63
CA PRO A 126 13.93 -7.58 6.47
C PRO A 126 12.95 -7.07 5.41
N ASP A 127 11.84 -6.46 5.85
CA ASP A 127 10.80 -5.92 4.97
C ASP A 127 11.34 -4.86 4.00
N HIS A 128 12.34 -4.07 4.41
CA HIS A 128 12.94 -3.07 3.51
C HIS A 128 13.59 -3.75 2.31
N LYS A 129 14.44 -4.77 2.57
CA LYS A 129 15.08 -5.52 1.49
C LYS A 129 14.06 -6.19 0.58
N PHE A 130 13.01 -6.76 1.17
CA PHE A 130 11.93 -7.38 0.39
C PHE A 130 11.20 -6.36 -0.48
N ALA A 131 10.82 -5.21 0.08
CA ALA A 131 10.15 -4.13 -0.64
C ALA A 131 11.01 -3.57 -1.78
N SER A 132 12.32 -3.44 -1.58
CA SER A 132 13.25 -3.00 -2.63
C SER A 132 13.33 -4.01 -3.79
N LEU A 133 13.46 -5.31 -3.47
CA LEU A 133 13.44 -6.36 -4.50
C LEU A 133 12.11 -6.41 -5.27
N LEU A 134 11.00 -6.18 -4.57
CA LEU A 134 9.69 -6.09 -5.21
C LEU A 134 9.63 -4.91 -6.18
N LEU A 135 10.04 -3.71 -5.74
CA LEU A 135 10.07 -2.50 -6.56
C LEU A 135 10.93 -2.69 -7.81
N GLU A 136 12.15 -3.21 -7.65
CA GLU A 136 13.09 -3.49 -8.74
C GLU A 136 12.50 -4.46 -9.77
N ALA A 137 11.71 -5.43 -9.34
CA ALA A 137 11.10 -6.41 -10.23
C ALA A 137 9.87 -5.85 -10.97
N ILE A 138 9.09 -4.95 -10.36
CA ILE A 138 7.87 -4.42 -10.98
C ILE A 138 8.10 -3.15 -11.81
N GLN A 139 9.14 -2.38 -11.51
CA GLN A 139 9.43 -1.13 -12.21
C GLN A 139 9.64 -1.30 -13.74
N PRO A 140 10.31 -2.35 -14.24
CA PRO A 140 10.44 -2.59 -15.68
C PRO A 140 9.12 -2.91 -16.39
N LEU A 141 8.07 -3.30 -15.67
CA LEU A 141 6.79 -3.67 -16.25
C LEU A 141 6.00 -2.48 -16.80
N ALA A 142 6.36 -1.26 -16.40
CA ALA A 142 5.76 -0.04 -16.88
C ALA A 142 6.41 0.52 -18.17
N ALA A 143 7.45 -0.16 -18.68
CA ALA A 143 8.20 0.23 -19.88
C ALA A 143 7.59 -0.31 -21.18
#